data_AF-A0A1I5EJ80-F1
#
_entry.id   AF-A0A1I5EJ80-F1
#
_cell.length_a   1.000
_cell.length_b   1.000
_cell.length_c   1.000
_cell.angle_alpha   90.00
_cell.angle_beta   90.00
_cell.angle_gamma   90.00
#
_symmetry.space_group_name_H-M   'P 1'
#
loop_
_entity.id
_entity.type
_entity.pdbx_description
1 polymer ?
#
loop_
_entity_poly.entity_id
_entity_poly.type
_entity_poly.pdbx_seq_one_letter_code
_entity_poly.pdbx_strand_id
1 'polypeptide(L)' 'MMRRMSTRDVPITGEPIRLGQFLKLADLADNGSHAKDLIDAEEVTVNGEVETRRGRQLADGDVVTVGTENARVSLEH' A
#
# COMPACT_ATOMS: atom_id res chain seq x y z
N MET A 1 -26.35 -8.70 -3.30
CA MET A 1 -25.08 -9.45 -3.18
C MET A 1 -23.97 -8.43 -2.95
N MET A 2 -23.55 -8.25 -1.70
CA MET A 2 -22.56 -7.24 -1.31
C MET A 2 -21.17 -7.83 -1.55
N ARG A 3 -20.49 -7.42 -2.64
CA ARG A 3 -19.11 -7.81 -2.91
C ARG A 3 -18.25 -7.24 -1.79
N ARG A 4 -17.79 -8.10 -0.89
CA ARG A 4 -16.87 -7.71 0.18
C ARG A 4 -15.64 -7.14 -0.50
N MET A 5 -15.36 -5.86 -0.27
CA MET A 5 -14.05 -5.29 -0.58
C MET A 5 -13.07 -5.99 0.36
N SER A 6 -12.42 -7.04 -0.14
CA SER A 6 -11.48 -7.84 0.64
C SER A 6 -10.18 -7.05 0.77
N THR A 7 -10.07 -6.25 1.82
CA THR A 7 -8.78 -5.66 2.21
C THR A 7 -7.82 -6.79 2.54
N ARG A 8 -6.63 -6.78 1.93
CA ARG A 8 -5.57 -7.76 2.15
C ARG A 8 -4.66 -7.29 3.28
N ASP A 9 -4.56 -8.04 4.36
CA ASP A 9 -3.58 -7.75 5.41
C ASP A 9 -2.19 -8.23 4.99
N VAL A 10 -1.20 -7.36 5.12
CA VAL A 10 0.16 -7.54 4.63
C VAL A 10 1.12 -7.48 5.81
N PRO A 11 1.68 -8.64 6.23
CA PRO A 11 2.57 -8.74 7.38
C PRO A 11 3.92 -8.06 7.10
N ILE A 12 4.35 -7.14 7.97
CA ILE A 12 5.69 -6.54 7.94
C ILE A 12 6.45 -6.83 9.24
N THR A 13 7.76 -7.01 9.15
CA THR A 13 8.61 -7.38 10.30
C THR A 13 9.16 -6.13 10.98
N GLY A 14 8.64 -5.82 12.17
CA GLY A 14 9.29 -4.99 13.22
C GLY A 14 9.60 -3.52 12.92
N GLU A 15 9.55 -3.08 11.67
CA GLU A 15 9.94 -1.73 11.25
C GLU A 15 8.93 -1.13 10.25
N PRO A 16 8.72 0.20 10.29
CA PRO A 16 7.87 0.87 9.32
C PRO A 16 8.44 0.72 7.91
N ILE A 17 7.60 0.18 7.01
CA ILE A 17 7.94 -0.07 5.61
C ILE A 17 7.74 1.20 4.77
N ARG A 18 8.54 1.39 3.72
CA ARG A 18 8.32 2.50 2.76
C ARG A 18 7.19 2.16 1.80
N LEU A 19 6.39 3.15 1.41
CA LEU A 19 5.27 3.01 0.48
C LEU A 19 5.67 2.25 -0.79
N GLY A 20 6.75 2.64 -1.46
CA GLY A 20 7.21 1.94 -2.66
C GLY A 20 7.61 0.47 -2.44
N GLN A 21 8.12 0.13 -1.25
CA GLN A 21 8.46 -1.25 -0.91
C GLN A 21 7.19 -2.05 -0.55
N PHE A 22 6.26 -1.42 0.16
CA PHE A 22 4.97 -2.01 0.51
C PHE A 22 4.14 -2.33 -0.72
N LEU A 23 4.07 -1.42 -1.70
CA LEU A 23 3.34 -1.65 -2.96
C LEU A 23 3.82 -2.94 -3.66
N LYS A 24 5.13 -3.16 -3.68
CA LYS A 24 5.71 -4.40 -4.22
C LYS A 24 5.37 -5.61 -3.35
N LEU A 25 5.49 -5.48 -2.04
CA LEU A 25 5.27 -6.58 -1.09
C LEU A 25 3.80 -7.02 -1.03
N ALA A 26 2.88 -6.07 -1.22
CA ALA A 26 1.44 -6.27 -1.28
C ALA A 26 0.94 -6.74 -2.66
N ASP A 27 1.83 -6.99 -3.62
CA ASP A 27 1.50 -7.35 -5.01
C ASP A 27 0.65 -6.27 -5.73
N LEU A 28 0.69 -5.02 -5.24
CA LEU A 28 0.01 -3.87 -5.84
C LEU A 28 0.80 -3.25 -6.99
N ALA A 29 2.10 -3.51 -7.05
CA ALA A 29 2.99 -3.07 -8.12
C ALA A 29 3.97 -4.17 -8.51
N ASP A 30 4.12 -4.42 -9.82
CA ASP A 30 5.03 -5.44 -10.35
C ASP A 30 6.51 -5.21 -9.96
N ASN A 31 6.92 -3.95 -9.88
CA ASN A 31 8.29 -3.57 -9.58
C ASN A 31 8.38 -2.14 -9.01
N GLY A 32 9.59 -1.74 -8.60
CA GLY A 32 9.82 -0.41 -8.01
C GLY A 32 9.59 0.77 -8.98
N SER A 33 9.70 0.56 -10.29
CA SER A 33 9.36 1.56 -11.30
C SER A 33 7.84 1.70 -11.41
N HIS A 34 7.12 0.59 -11.52
CA HIS A 34 5.64 0.57 -11.54
C HIS A 34 5.06 1.23 -10.27
N ALA A 35 5.63 0.95 -9.10
CA ALA A 35 5.25 1.63 -7.87
C ALA A 35 5.45 3.15 -7.94
N LYS A 36 6.51 3.62 -8.61
CA LYS A 36 6.73 5.06 -8.81
C LYS A 36 5.69 5.63 -9.77
N ASP A 37 5.40 4.97 -10.87
CA ASP A 37 4.43 5.44 -11.87
C ASP A 37 3.03 5.59 -11.25
N LEU A 38 2.58 4.64 -10.42
CA LEU A 38 1.30 4.72 -9.70
C LEU A 38 1.22 5.90 -8.74
N ILE A 39 2.32 6.17 -8.03
CA ILE A 39 2.44 7.28 -7.07
C ILE A 39 2.45 8.63 -7.80
N ASP A 40 3.17 8.72 -8.92
CA ASP A 40 3.25 9.93 -9.76
C ASP A 40 1.91 10.21 -10.46
N ALA A 41 1.18 9.14 -10.83
CA ALA A 41 -0.16 9.20 -11.39
C ALA A 41 -1.27 9.48 -10.36
N GLU A 42 -0.93 9.72 -9.09
CA GLU A 42 -1.89 9.99 -8.01
C GLU A 42 -2.92 8.86 -7.80
N GLU A 43 -2.61 7.63 -8.24
CA GLU A 43 -3.48 6.46 -8.12
C GLU A 43 -3.35 5.73 -6.77
N VAL A 44 -2.40 6.16 -5.94
CA VAL A 44 -2.14 5.59 -4.62
C VAL A 44 -2.71 6.48 -3.55
N THR A 45 -3.56 5.91 -2.69
CA THR A 45 -4.07 6.59 -1.49
C THR A 45 -3.68 5.81 -0.24
N VAL A 46 -3.34 6.53 0.82
CA VAL A 46 -2.95 5.99 2.12
C VAL A 46 -3.93 6.56 3.14
N ASN A 47 -4.72 5.68 3.78
CA ASN A 47 -5.84 6.04 4.65
C ASN A 47 -6.87 6.99 4.00
N GLY A 48 -7.05 6.90 2.69
CA GLY A 48 -7.96 7.77 1.92
C GLY A 48 -7.35 9.10 1.48
N GLU A 49 -6.08 9.37 1.78
CA GLU A 49 -5.36 10.54 1.32
C GLU A 49 -4.43 10.19 0.16
N VAL A 50 -4.52 10.91 -0.97
CA VAL A 50 -3.62 10.70 -2.11
C VAL A 50 -2.19 10.92 -1.67
N GLU A 51 -1.32 9.93 -1.91
CA GLU A 51 0.08 10.00 -1.55
C GLU A 51 0.97 9.92 -2.78
N THR A 52 1.70 11.01 -3.01
CA THR A 52 2.64 11.16 -4.14
C THR A 52 4.10 10.99 -3.71
N ARG A 53 4.35 10.70 -2.42
CA ARG A 53 5.70 10.49 -1.88
C ARG A 53 5.99 9.01 -1.68
N ARG A 54 6.77 8.44 -2.59
CA ARG A 54 7.36 7.08 -2.45
C ARG A 54 8.13 6.82 -1.16
N GLY A 55 8.64 7.89 -0.53
CA GLY A 55 9.41 7.85 0.71
C GLY A 55 8.55 7.83 1.97
N ARG A 56 7.21 7.88 1.87
CA ARG A 56 6.33 7.77 3.03
C ARG A 56 6.57 6.45 3.73
N GLN A 57 6.73 6.51 5.04
CA GLN A 57 6.76 5.34 5.89
C GLN A 57 5.32 5.00 6.28
N LEU A 58 4.99 3.72 6.16
CA LEU A 58 3.72 3.16 6.56
C LEU A 58 3.92 2.42 7.89
N ALA A 59 2.99 2.64 8.81
CA ALA A 59 2.95 1.99 10.11
C ALA A 59 1.87 0.90 10.14
N ASP A 60 1.84 0.13 11.22
CA ASP A 60 0.73 -0.80 11.46
C ASP A 60 -0.63 -0.10 11.36
N GLY A 61 -1.56 -0.74 10.66
CA GLY A 61 -2.90 -0.22 10.47
C GLY A 61 -3.05 0.73 9.27
N ASP A 62 -1.97 1.19 8.64
CA ASP A 62 -2.05 1.97 7.41
C ASP A 62 -2.75 1.17 6.31
N VAL A 63 -3.75 1.78 5.66
CA VAL A 63 -4.45 1.17 4.52
C VAL A 63 -4.02 1.88 3.24
N VAL A 64 -3.36 1.13 2.35
CA VAL A 64 -2.98 1.59 1.02
C VAL A 64 -3.98 1.06 0.01
N THR A 65 -4.51 1.95 -0.81
CA THR A 65 -5.45 1.64 -1.88
C THR A 65 -4.85 2.05 -3.21
N VAL A 66 -4.93 1.15 -4.18
CA VAL A 66 -4.45 1.38 -5.56
C VAL A 66 -5.53 0.90 -6.52
N GLY A 67 -6.16 1.85 -7.22
CA GLY A 67 -7.29 1.55 -8.11
C GLY A 67 -8.44 0.85 -7.37
N THR A 68 -8.58 -0.46 -7.57
CA THR A 68 -9.61 -1.29 -6.92
C THR A 68 -9.09 -2.22 -5.82
N GLU A 69 -7.78 -2.31 -5.66
CA GLU A 69 -7.13 -3.17 -4.67
C GLU A 69 -6.87 -2.39 -3.37
N ASN A 70 -7.09 -3.05 -2.24
CA ASN A 70 -6.85 -2.49 -0.90
C ASN A 70 -5.92 -3.41 -0.13
N ALA A 71 -4.83 -2.86 0.41
CA ALA A 71 -3.90 -3.56 1.27
C ALA A 71 -3.72 -2.80 2.59
N ARG A 72 -3.76 -3.53 3.70
CA ARG A 72 -3.55 -3.00 5.05
C ARG A 72 -2.23 -3.51 5.58
N VAL A 73 -1.45 -2.63 6.18
CA VAL A 73 -0.23 -2.99 6.91
C VAL A 73 -0.62 -3.68 8.22
N SER A 74 -0.09 -4.88 8.45
CA SER A 74 -0.16 -5.55 9.74
C SER A 74 1.25 -5.83 10.25
N LEU A 75 1.59 -5.41 11.47
CA LEU A 75 2.82 -5.84 12.12
C LEU A 75 2.65 -7.24 12.70
N GLU A 76 3.51 -8.19 12.30
CA GLU A 76 3.63 -9.46 13.01
C GLU A 76 4.75 -9.37 14.05
N HIS A 77 4.42 -9.79 15.28
CA HIS A 77 5.28 -9.76 16.46
C HIS A 77 6.03 -11.08 16.65
#